data_AF-U5ENS7-F1
#
_entry.id   AF-U5ENS7-F1
#
_cell.length_a   1.000
_cell.length_b   1.000
_cell.length_c   1.000
_cell.angle_alpha   90.00
_cell.angle_beta   90.00
_cell.angle_gamma   90.00
#
_symmetry.space_group_name_H-M   'P 1'
#
loop_
_entity.id
_entity.type
_entity.pdbx_description
1 polymer ?
#
loop_
_entity_poly.entity_id
_entity_poly.type
_entity_poly.pdbx_seq_one_letter_code
_entity_poly.pdbx_strand_id
1 'polypeptide(L)'
;MSDDSEIKTYFKLVDIVKWLGLTQFEIFINFIGFFIFSIILAIKFALQQQTPITQSEWLIIFAPLFISDICNAYFCTIVGIRMYLSHKHKQAVHKCSWSTQFLVLTSIFKYLVYLKLSAQTGLEYSEVFSPIFVLLQLIAVKACQFKQQS
;
A
#
# COMPACT_ATOMS: atom_id res chain seq x y z
N MET A 1 17.39 37.45 20.87
CA MET A 1 18.13 36.27 21.35
C MET A 1 17.11 35.13 21.37
N SER A 2 16.67 34.71 20.19
CA SER A 2 17.17 33.50 19.49
C SER A 2 16.79 32.27 20.31
N ASP A 3 15.78 31.47 19.96
CA ASP A 3 15.57 30.87 18.64
C ASP A 3 14.09 30.70 18.26
N ASP A 4 13.76 31.23 17.07
CA ASP A 4 12.78 30.63 16.17
C ASP A 4 13.28 29.25 15.71
N SER A 5 12.35 28.38 15.32
CA SER A 5 12.56 27.23 14.42
C SER A 5 13.03 25.87 14.98
N GLU A 6 12.30 25.32 15.95
CA GLU A 6 11.99 23.87 15.84
C GLU A 6 10.59 23.74 15.24
N ILE A 7 10.50 23.83 13.91
CA ILE A 7 9.43 23.15 13.18
C ILE A 7 9.67 21.67 13.43
N LYS A 8 9.14 21.18 14.55
CA LYS A 8 9.28 19.78 14.95
C LYS A 8 8.35 18.97 14.06
N THR A 9 8.79 18.77 12.82
CA THR A 9 8.16 17.95 11.79
C THR A 9 8.36 16.47 12.13
N TYR A 10 8.17 16.07 13.38
CA TYR A 10 7.81 14.68 13.66
C TYR A 10 6.31 14.64 13.51
N PHE A 11 5.87 14.63 12.25
CA PHE A 11 4.54 14.14 11.93
C PHE A 11 4.51 12.72 12.48
N LYS A 12 3.92 12.58 13.66
CA LYS A 12 4.10 11.38 14.48
C LYS A 12 3.48 10.26 13.65
N LEU A 13 4.18 9.13 13.50
CA LEU A 13 3.71 8.03 12.65
C LEU A 13 2.28 7.61 13.02
N VAL A 14 1.90 7.81 14.29
CA VAL A 14 0.55 7.63 14.83
C VAL A 14 -0.51 8.54 14.19
N ASP A 15 -0.17 9.76 13.76
CA ASP A 15 -1.09 10.70 13.12
C ASP A 15 -1.31 10.31 11.65
N ILE A 16 -0.25 9.88 10.94
CA ILE A 16 -0.36 9.29 9.59
C ILE A 16 -1.16 7.98 9.64
N VAL A 17 -0.89 7.12 10.62
CA VAL A 17 -1.62 5.86 10.87
C VAL A 17 -3.09 6.14 11.20
N LYS A 18 -3.38 7.17 11.99
CA LYS A 18 -4.77 7.60 12.26
C LYS A 18 -5.47 8.15 11.01
N TRP A 19 -4.74 8.88 10.15
CA TRP A 19 -5.28 9.49 8.93
C TRP A 19 -5.51 8.48 7.80
N LEU A 20 -4.55 7.56 7.60
CA LEU A 20 -4.65 6.48 6.62
C LEU A 20 -5.64 5.40 7.07
N GLY A 21 -5.86 5.25 8.38
CA GLY A 21 -6.64 4.16 8.94
C GLY A 21 -5.95 2.80 8.80
N LEU A 22 -4.69 2.79 8.38
CA LEU A 22 -3.83 1.61 8.24
C LEU A 22 -3.09 1.35 9.54
N THR A 23 -3.00 0.09 9.92
CA THR A 23 -2.22 -0.34 11.07
C THR A 23 -0.72 -0.16 10.78
N GLN A 24 0.05 0.13 11.84
CA GLN A 24 1.52 0.19 11.75
C GLN A 24 2.11 -1.13 11.20
N PHE A 25 1.43 -2.26 11.47
CA PHE A 25 1.79 -3.57 10.95
C PHE A 25 1.65 -3.67 9.42
N GLU A 26 0.57 -3.14 8.83
CA GLU A 26 0.36 -3.15 7.38
C GLU A 26 1.48 -2.37 6.65
N ILE A 27 1.89 -1.22 7.20
CA ILE A 27 3.00 -0.44 6.64
C ILE A 27 4.31 -1.22 6.73
N PHE A 28 4.56 -1.87 7.87
CA PHE A 28 5.77 -2.65 8.08
C PHE A 28 5.89 -3.85 7.13
N ILE A 29 4.80 -4.62 6.96
CA ILE A 29 4.76 -5.78 6.05
C ILE A 29 4.94 -5.34 4.59
N ASN A 30 4.32 -4.22 4.19
CA ASN A 30 4.54 -3.63 2.85
C ASN A 30 5.98 -3.16 2.66
N PHE A 31 6.59 -2.55 3.67
CA PHE A 31 7.97 -2.08 3.62
C PHE A 31 8.95 -3.25 3.45
N ILE A 32 8.77 -4.34 4.19
CA ILE A 32 9.55 -5.58 4.03
C ILE A 32 9.35 -6.14 2.61
N GLY A 33 8.11 -6.20 2.12
CA GLY A 33 7.81 -6.68 0.77
C GLY A 33 8.51 -5.85 -0.31
N PHE A 34 8.51 -4.52 -0.17
CA PHE A 34 9.19 -3.60 -1.07
C PHE A 34 10.72 -3.74 -1.00
N PHE A 35 11.28 -3.94 0.20
CA PHE A 35 12.71 -4.15 0.39
C PHE A 35 13.19 -5.44 -0.29
N ILE A 36 12.48 -6.56 -0.08
CA ILE A 36 12.78 -7.84 -0.73
C ILE A 36 12.68 -7.71 -2.25
N PHE A 37 11.62 -7.06 -2.75
CA PHE A 37 11.48 -6.76 -4.16
C PHE A 37 12.64 -5.95 -4.73
N SER A 38 13.05 -4.89 -4.05
CA SER A 38 14.18 -4.06 -4.48
C SER A 38 15.46 -4.87 -4.58
N ILE A 39 15.69 -5.79 -3.63
CA ILE A 39 16.86 -6.68 -3.67
C ILE A 39 16.77 -7.64 -4.86
N ILE A 40 15.64 -8.31 -5.06
CA ILE A 40 15.45 -9.25 -6.17
C ILE A 40 15.60 -8.53 -7.51
N LEU A 41 15.01 -7.34 -7.65
CA LEU A 41 15.12 -6.52 -8.84
C LEU A 41 16.57 -6.08 -9.10
N ALA A 42 17.29 -5.64 -8.05
CA ALA A 42 18.69 -5.25 -8.16
C ALA A 42 19.58 -6.42 -8.57
N ILE A 43 19.37 -7.61 -8.00
CA ILE A 43 20.09 -8.83 -8.38
C ILE A 43 19.79 -9.19 -9.83
N LYS A 44 18.52 -9.17 -10.25
CA LYS A 44 18.13 -9.47 -11.62
C LYS A 44 18.76 -8.50 -12.61
N PHE A 45 18.80 -7.21 -12.29
CA PHE A 45 19.45 -6.20 -13.12
C PHE A 45 20.97 -6.38 -13.17
N ALA A 46 21.61 -6.67 -12.03
CA ALA A 46 23.05 -6.89 -11.94
C ALA A 46 23.50 -8.18 -12.66
N LEU A 47 22.67 -9.22 -12.68
CA LEU A 47 22.95 -10.50 -13.34
C LEU A 47 22.57 -10.49 -14.84
N GLN A 48 21.88 -9.45 -15.32
CA GLN A 48 21.36 -9.41 -16.68
C GLN A 48 22.48 -9.11 -17.68
N GLN A 49 23.21 -10.15 -18.07
CA GLN A 49 24.30 -10.03 -19.02
C GLN A 49 23.89 -10.34 -20.46
N GLN A 50 22.70 -10.89 -20.80
CA GLN A 50 22.27 -11.01 -22.22
C GLN A 50 20.85 -11.56 -22.52
N THR A 51 20.04 -12.01 -21.55
CA THR A 51 18.75 -12.66 -21.84
C THR A 51 17.54 -11.74 -21.60
N PRO A 52 16.53 -11.73 -22.50
CA PRO A 52 15.30 -10.98 -22.27
C PRO A 52 14.51 -11.60 -21.10
N ILE A 53 13.98 -10.74 -20.23
CA ILE A 53 13.17 -11.16 -19.08
C ILE A 53 11.88 -11.81 -19.60
N THR A 54 11.70 -13.10 -19.30
CA THR A 54 10.50 -13.86 -19.65
C THR A 54 9.35 -13.51 -18.69
N GLN A 55 8.10 -13.71 -19.10
CA GLN A 55 6.92 -13.40 -18.26
C GLN A 55 6.91 -14.08 -16.88
N SER A 56 7.44 -15.31 -16.80
CA SER A 56 7.61 -16.06 -15.55
C SER A 56 8.60 -15.38 -14.59
N GLU A 57 9.66 -14.79 -15.11
CA GLU A 57 10.67 -14.07 -14.32
C GLU A 57 10.11 -12.77 -13.73
N TRP A 58 9.27 -12.06 -14.49
CA TRP A 58 8.54 -10.92 -13.95
C TRP A 58 7.62 -11.33 -12.79
N LEU A 59 6.96 -12.48 -12.89
CA LEU A 59 6.11 -12.97 -11.80
C LEU A 59 6.95 -13.25 -10.55
N ILE A 60 8.13 -13.86 -10.69
CA ILE A 60 9.05 -14.13 -9.57
C ILE A 60 9.54 -12.82 -8.93
N ILE A 61 9.84 -11.80 -9.73
CA ILE A 61 10.26 -10.48 -9.24
C ILE A 61 9.14 -9.83 -8.42
N PHE A 62 7.90 -9.88 -8.89
CA PHE A 62 6.74 -9.26 -8.22
C PHE A 62 6.11 -10.12 -7.11
N ALA A 63 6.41 -11.43 -7.04
CA ALA A 63 5.91 -12.35 -6.02
C ALA A 63 5.99 -11.84 -4.56
N PRO A 64 7.11 -11.27 -4.06
CA PRO A 64 7.18 -10.75 -2.69
C PRO A 64 6.17 -9.63 -2.40
N LEU A 65 5.81 -8.80 -3.40
CA LEU A 65 4.76 -7.79 -3.21
C LEU A 65 3.40 -8.43 -3.03
N PHE A 66 3.08 -9.43 -3.86
CA PHE A 66 1.79 -10.12 -3.79
C PHE A 66 1.64 -10.91 -2.50
N ILE A 67 2.70 -11.57 -2.04
CA ILE A 67 2.70 -12.28 -0.75
C ILE A 67 2.46 -11.29 0.39
N SER A 68 3.12 -10.13 0.36
CA SER A 68 2.92 -9.05 1.33
C SER A 68 1.46 -8.56 1.35
N ASP A 69 0.83 -8.38 0.18
CA ASP A 69 -0.58 -7.99 0.07
C ASP A 69 -1.54 -9.06 0.63
N ILE A 70 -1.28 -10.34 0.37
CA ILE A 70 -2.07 -11.46 0.90
C ILE A 70 -1.96 -11.52 2.43
N CYS A 71 -0.75 -11.37 2.97
CA CYS A 71 -0.51 -11.31 4.42
C CYS A 71 -1.27 -10.14 5.06
N ASN A 72 -1.26 -8.96 4.43
CA ASN A 72 -2.00 -7.80 4.91
C ASN A 72 -3.53 -8.01 4.86
N ALA A 73 -4.06 -8.59 3.78
CA ALA A 73 -5.48 -8.92 3.65
C ALA A 73 -5.93 -9.94 4.72
N TYR A 74 -5.09 -10.95 4.99
CA TYR A 74 -5.34 -11.95 6.04
C TYR A 74 -5.39 -11.30 7.43
N PHE A 75 -4.43 -10.43 7.75
CA PHE A 75 -4.42 -9.70 9.02
C PHE A 75 -5.64 -8.80 9.18
N CYS A 76 -5.99 -8.03 8.14
CA CYS A 76 -7.16 -7.17 8.12
C CYS A 76 -8.45 -7.97 8.39
N THR A 77 -8.58 -9.14 7.76
CA THR A 77 -9.72 -10.06 7.95
C THR A 77 -9.82 -10.55 9.41
N ILE A 78 -8.71 -10.99 10.00
CA ILE A 78 -8.69 -11.46 11.41
C ILE A 78 -9.10 -10.34 12.37
N VAL A 79 -8.55 -9.13 12.18
CA VAL A 79 -8.89 -7.98 13.02
C VAL A 79 -10.37 -7.63 12.86
N GLY A 80 -10.91 -7.69 11.64
CA GLY A 80 -12.33 -7.53 11.36
C GLY A 80 -13.20 -8.51 12.14
N ILE A 81 -12.86 -9.80 12.12
CA ILE A 81 -13.58 -10.86 12.86
C ILE A 81 -13.53 -10.62 14.37
N ARG A 82 -12.35 -10.29 14.93
CA ARG A 82 -12.19 -10.03 16.38
C ARG A 82 -13.03 -8.83 16.82
N MET A 83 -13.07 -7.78 16.02
CA MET A 83 -13.88 -6.60 16.33
C MET A 83 -15.38 -6.86 16.18
N TYR A 84 -15.77 -7.71 15.23
CA TYR A 84 -17.17 -8.17 15.08
C TYR A 84 -17.64 -8.93 16.33
N LEU A 85 -16.81 -9.83 16.87
CA LEU A 85 -17.14 -10.61 18.08
C LEU A 85 -17.24 -9.73 19.34
N SER A 86 -16.62 -8.54 19.34
CA SER A 86 -16.62 -7.60 20.47
C SER A 86 -17.84 -6.66 20.52
N HIS A 87 -18.94 -6.98 19.81
CA HIS A 87 -20.18 -6.18 19.70
C HIS A 87 -20.03 -4.73 19.17
N LYS A 88 -18.84 -4.32 18.69
CA LYS A 88 -18.57 -2.97 18.14
C LYS A 88 -18.77 -2.91 16.62
N HIS A 89 -19.88 -3.44 16.12
CA HIS A 89 -20.09 -3.72 14.69
C HIS A 89 -19.94 -2.49 13.76
N LYS A 90 -20.58 -1.35 14.06
CA LYS A 90 -20.58 -0.19 13.14
C LYS A 90 -19.19 0.43 12.94
N GLN A 91 -18.44 0.61 14.03
CA GLN A 91 -17.12 1.22 13.97
C GLN A 91 -16.06 0.25 13.41
N ALA A 92 -16.22 -1.05 13.69
CA ALA A 92 -15.37 -2.10 13.15
C ALA A 92 -15.51 -2.22 11.63
N VAL A 93 -16.75 -2.30 11.13
CA VAL A 93 -17.02 -2.44 9.70
C VAL A 93 -16.55 -1.21 8.92
N HIS A 94 -16.78 0.00 9.43
CA HIS A 94 -16.28 1.21 8.75
C HIS A 94 -14.75 1.24 8.67
N LYS A 95 -14.05 0.88 9.75
CA LYS A 95 -12.57 0.82 9.75
C LYS A 95 -12.03 -0.29 8.85
N CYS A 96 -12.63 -1.47 8.91
CA CYS A 96 -12.21 -2.61 8.10
C CYS A 96 -12.48 -2.34 6.61
N SER A 97 -13.67 -1.85 6.26
CA SER A 97 -14.02 -1.46 4.88
C SER A 97 -13.05 -0.43 4.32
N TRP A 98 -12.68 0.58 5.12
CA TRP A 98 -11.72 1.60 4.70
C TRP A 98 -10.32 1.02 4.44
N SER A 99 -9.78 0.22 5.37
CA SER A 99 -8.47 -0.43 5.19
C SER A 99 -8.48 -1.40 4.00
N THR A 100 -9.55 -2.21 3.86
CA THR A 100 -9.70 -3.12 2.73
C THR A 100 -9.75 -2.39 1.39
N GLN A 101 -10.46 -1.26 1.30
CA GLN A 101 -10.46 -0.46 0.06
C GLN A 101 -9.05 0.05 -0.29
N PHE A 102 -8.30 0.55 0.69
CA PHE A 102 -6.91 0.99 0.48
C PHE A 102 -6.02 -0.15 -0.03
N LEU A 103 -6.12 -1.33 0.59
CA LEU A 103 -5.37 -2.53 0.20
C LEU A 103 -5.72 -2.98 -1.21
N VAL A 104 -7.01 -3.00 -1.56
CA VAL A 104 -7.48 -3.40 -2.90
C VAL A 104 -6.97 -2.44 -3.97
N LEU A 105 -7.10 -1.12 -3.77
CA LEU A 105 -6.59 -0.14 -4.73
C LEU A 105 -5.07 -0.25 -4.94
N THR A 106 -4.32 -0.46 -3.86
CA THR A 106 -2.87 -0.64 -3.90
C THR A 106 -2.48 -1.94 -4.60
N SER A 107 -3.22 -3.03 -4.37
CA SER A 107 -3.00 -4.32 -5.03
C SER A 107 -3.31 -4.25 -6.53
N ILE A 108 -4.40 -3.57 -6.91
CA ILE A 108 -4.75 -3.33 -8.32
C ILE A 108 -3.65 -2.53 -9.03
N PHE A 109 -3.11 -1.49 -8.39
CA PHE A 109 -1.97 -0.74 -8.94
C PHE A 109 -0.77 -1.65 -9.19
N LYS A 110 -0.36 -2.46 -8.21
CA LYS A 110 0.77 -3.40 -8.35
C LYS A 110 0.53 -4.43 -9.46
N TYR A 111 -0.70 -4.92 -9.60
CA TYR A 111 -1.09 -5.84 -10.67
C TYR A 111 -1.05 -5.18 -12.05
N LEU A 112 -1.52 -3.94 -12.19
CA LEU A 112 -1.42 -3.16 -13.43
C LEU A 112 0.02 -2.91 -13.83
N VAL A 113 0.89 -2.59 -12.86
CA VAL A 113 2.34 -2.45 -13.07
C VAL A 113 2.93 -3.79 -13.54
N TYR A 114 2.62 -4.90 -12.90
CA TYR A 114 3.06 -6.22 -13.37
C TYR A 114 2.61 -6.50 -14.81
N LEU A 115 1.33 -6.26 -15.13
CA LEU A 115 0.77 -6.49 -16.46
C LEU A 115 1.48 -5.62 -17.51
N LYS A 116 1.86 -4.40 -17.14
CA LYS A 116 2.65 -3.51 -17.97
C LYS A 116 4.05 -4.00 -18.27
N LEU A 117 4.79 -4.38 -17.25
CA LEU A 117 6.16 -4.85 -17.43
C LEU A 117 6.20 -6.22 -18.13
N SER A 118 5.14 -7.02 -18.00
CA SER A 118 4.98 -8.29 -18.72
C SER A 118 4.66 -8.14 -20.23
N ALA A 119 4.55 -6.90 -20.72
CA ALA A 119 4.24 -6.55 -22.12
C ALA A 119 2.93 -7.17 -22.66
N GLN A 120 2.04 -7.64 -21.78
CA GLN A 120 0.77 -8.29 -22.12
C GLN A 120 -0.25 -7.31 -22.70
N THR A 121 -0.09 -6.00 -22.46
CA THR A 121 -1.11 -5.02 -22.80
C THR A 121 -0.57 -3.65 -23.20
N GLY A 122 -1.15 -3.08 -24.26
CA GLY A 122 -0.91 -1.71 -24.74
C GLY A 122 -1.54 -0.59 -23.90
N LEU A 123 -1.86 -0.84 -22.63
CA LEU A 123 -2.41 0.18 -21.71
C LEU A 123 -1.58 1.51 -21.74
N GLU A 124 -2.18 2.64 -21.40
CA GLU A 124 -1.38 3.85 -21.25
C GLU A 124 -0.82 3.96 -19.83
N TYR A 125 0.30 4.67 -19.63
CA TYR A 125 0.81 4.95 -18.28
C TYR A 125 -0.27 5.64 -17.42
N SER A 126 -1.15 6.42 -18.05
CA SER A 126 -2.30 7.06 -17.40
C SER A 126 -3.23 6.06 -16.69
N GLU A 127 -3.53 4.92 -17.33
CA GLU A 127 -4.44 3.91 -16.79
C GLU A 127 -3.82 3.16 -15.60
N VAL A 128 -2.51 2.94 -15.64
CA VAL A 128 -1.76 2.28 -14.57
C VAL A 128 -1.76 3.11 -13.30
N PHE A 129 -1.61 4.43 -13.41
CA PHE A 129 -1.58 5.33 -12.26
C PHE A 129 -2.97 5.70 -11.72
N SER A 130 -4.04 5.42 -12.46
CA SER A 130 -5.43 5.74 -12.07
C SER A 130 -5.80 5.32 -10.64
N PRO A 131 -5.49 4.10 -10.15
CA PRO A 131 -5.82 3.69 -8.78
C PRO A 131 -5.12 4.54 -7.71
N ILE A 132 -3.91 5.04 -7.97
CA ILE A 132 -3.19 5.92 -7.03
C ILE A 132 -3.86 7.29 -6.95
N PHE A 133 -4.32 7.83 -8.08
CA PHE A 133 -5.04 9.11 -8.07
C PHE A 133 -6.33 9.02 -7.27
N VAL A 134 -7.11 7.95 -7.44
CA VAL A 134 -8.31 7.71 -6.62
C VAL A 134 -7.96 7.58 -5.14
N LEU A 135 -6.88 6.86 -4.82
CA LEU A 135 -6.39 6.71 -3.45
C LEU A 135 -6.04 8.06 -2.81
N LEU A 136 -5.32 8.93 -3.54
CA LEU A 136 -4.96 10.26 -3.07
C LEU A 136 -6.19 11.13 -2.82
N GLN A 137 -7.19 11.08 -3.70
CA GLN A 137 -8.45 11.80 -3.52
C GLN A 137 -9.21 11.31 -2.28
N LEU A 138 -9.27 9.99 -2.06
CA LEU A 138 -9.89 9.39 -0.87
C LEU A 138 -9.21 9.85 0.43
N ILE A 139 -7.88 9.90 0.45
CA ILE A 139 -7.11 10.40 1.60
C ILE A 139 -7.38 11.89 1.83
N ALA A 140 -7.40 12.70 0.77
CA ALA A 140 -7.68 14.14 0.88
C ALA A 140 -9.05 14.42 1.48
N VAL A 141 -10.09 13.69 1.04
CA VAL A 141 -11.45 13.82 1.59
C VAL A 141 -11.47 13.45 3.08
N LYS A 142 -10.78 12.38 3.50
CA LYS A 142 -10.69 12.00 4.92
C LYS A 142 -9.93 13.01 5.76
N ALA A 143 -8.84 13.57 5.23
CA ALA A 143 -8.08 14.60 5.92
C ALA A 143 -8.95 15.85 6.19
N CYS A 144 -9.80 16.24 5.24
CA CYS A 144 -10.76 17.33 5.42
C CYS A 144 -11.82 17.00 6.49
N GLN A 145 -12.35 15.78 6.51
CA GLN A 145 -13.32 15.36 7.54
C GLN A 145 -12.71 15.37 8.95
N PHE A 146 -11.42 15.03 9.09
CA PHE A 146 -10.71 15.04 10.37
C PHE A 146 -10.50 16.46 10.93
N LYS A 147 -10.28 17.45 10.05
CA LYS A 147 -10.10 18.86 10.45
C LYS A 147 -11.40 19.49 10.99
N GLN A 148 -12.55 18.89 10.71
CA GLN A 148 -13.87 19.40 11.09
C GLN A 148 -14.37 18.86 12.45
N GLN A 149 -13.60 17.98 13.11
CA GLN A 149 -13.87 17.42 14.44
C GLN A 149 -12.93 17.97 15.55
N SER A 150 -12.08 18.95 15.23
CA SER A 150 -11.27 19.71 16.20
C SER A 150 -11.90 21.07 16.48
#